data_AF-A0A3L7SIA6-F1
#
_entry.id   AF-A0A3L7SIA6-F1
#
_cell.length_a   1.000
_cell.length_b   1.000
_cell.length_c   1.000
_cell.angle_alpha   90.00
_cell.angle_beta   90.00
_cell.angle_gamma   90.00
#
_symmetry.space_group_name_H-M   'P 1'
#
loop_
_entity.id
_entity.type
_entity.pdbx_description
1 polymer ?
#
loop_
_entity_poly.entity_id
_entity_poly.type
_entity_poly.pdbx_seq_one_letter_code
_entity_poly.pdbx_strand_id
1 'polypeptide(L)' 'MNPARPSEHGRDILPHRPVKGVRPASRGLLSIVIPCHNEEDVIESTHQRLVAALPSTGMDFEILYIDDGSRDGTL' A
#
# COMPACT_ATOMS: atom_id res chain seq x y z
N MET A 1 57.08 43.60 9.22
CA MET A 1 55.82 43.44 8.46
C MET A 1 55.80 42.02 7.89
N ASN A 2 54.96 41.12 8.40
CA ASN A 2 54.93 39.70 7.99
C ASN A 2 53.91 39.51 6.82
N PRO A 3 54.24 38.79 5.73
CA PRO A 3 53.29 38.50 4.66
C PRO A 3 52.13 37.59 5.10
N ALA A 4 50.94 37.84 4.55
CA ALA A 4 49.71 37.09 4.82
C ALA A 4 49.79 35.64 4.29
N ARG A 5 49.24 34.70 5.07
CA ARG A 5 49.11 33.26 4.76
C ARG A 5 48.19 33.00 3.54
N PRO A 6 48.40 31.92 2.78
CA PRO A 6 47.44 31.48 1.76
C PRO A 6 46.18 30.88 2.40
N SER A 7 44.99 31.18 1.86
CA SER A 7 43.73 30.52 2.24
C SER A 7 43.40 29.39 1.27
N GLU A 8 43.75 28.17 1.65
CA GLU A 8 43.32 26.92 1.02
C GLU A 8 41.94 26.52 1.56
N HIS A 9 40.89 26.86 0.81
CA HIS A 9 39.53 26.42 1.08
C HIS A 9 39.38 24.94 0.70
N GLY A 10 39.66 24.06 1.66
CA GLY A 10 39.23 22.67 1.64
C GLY A 10 37.70 22.61 1.58
N ARG A 11 37.15 22.11 0.48
CA ARG A 11 35.75 21.67 0.44
C ARG A 11 35.68 20.36 1.20
N ASP A 12 35.41 20.47 2.51
CA ASP A 12 35.14 19.36 3.39
C ASP A 12 33.86 18.66 2.91
N ILE A 13 34.03 17.62 2.10
CA ILE A 13 32.96 16.74 1.64
C ILE A 13 32.46 15.96 2.86
N LEU A 14 31.42 16.46 3.52
CA LEU A 14 30.76 15.75 4.61
C LEU A 14 30.37 14.34 4.13
N PRO A 15 30.68 13.27 4.88
CA PRO A 15 30.23 11.93 4.55
C PRO A 15 28.70 11.90 4.57
N HIS A 16 28.14 11.35 3.51
CA HIS A 16 26.72 11.05 3.34
C HIS A 16 26.16 10.43 4.64
N ARG A 17 25.27 11.17 5.31
CA ARG A 17 24.63 10.69 6.54
C ARG A 17 23.77 9.49 6.16
N PRO A 18 23.91 8.31 6.80
CA PRO A 18 23.04 7.18 6.51
C PRO A 18 21.59 7.61 6.81
N VAL A 19 20.71 7.44 5.82
CA VAL A 19 19.28 7.74 5.97
C VAL A 19 18.73 6.81 7.04
N LYS A 20 18.35 7.38 8.19
CA LYS A 20 17.86 6.64 9.35
C LYS A 20 16.46 6.08 9.02
N GLY A 21 16.38 4.77 8.82
CA GLY A 21 15.14 4.00 8.91
C GLY A 21 14.34 3.84 7.61
N VAL A 22 14.77 2.92 6.74
CA VAL A 22 13.80 2.22 5.88
C VAL A 22 13.01 1.29 6.80
N ARG A 23 11.82 1.70 7.22
CA ARG A 23 10.85 0.70 7.71
C ARG A 23 10.61 -0.25 6.53
N PRO A 24 10.62 -1.58 6.71
CA PRO A 24 10.13 -2.44 5.65
C PRO A 24 8.75 -1.90 5.27
N ALA A 25 8.50 -1.68 3.98
CA ALA A 25 7.20 -1.22 3.53
C ALA A 25 6.19 -2.26 4.03
N SER A 26 5.45 -1.92 5.08
CA SER A 26 4.33 -2.72 5.54
C SER A 26 3.41 -2.89 4.34
N ARG A 27 3.10 -4.13 3.98
CA ARG A 27 2.04 -4.39 2.99
C ARG A 27 0.81 -3.64 3.50
N GLY A 28 0.31 -2.68 2.73
CA GLY A 28 -0.89 -1.96 3.11
C GLY A 28 -2.07 -2.92 3.17
N LEU A 29 -3.13 -2.57 3.91
CA LEU A 29 -4.38 -3.31 3.92
C LEU A 29 -5.38 -2.65 2.95
N LEU A 30 -5.93 -3.43 2.04
CA LEU A 30 -6.99 -3.02 1.10
C LEU A 30 -8.33 -3.62 1.53
N SER A 31 -9.28 -2.78 1.91
CA SER A 31 -10.65 -3.19 2.22
C SER A 31 -11.55 -3.01 0.99
N ILE A 32 -12.17 -4.10 0.51
CA ILE A 32 -13.12 -4.10 -0.59
C ILE A 32 -14.53 -4.25 0.01
N VAL A 33 -15.38 -3.23 -0.13
CA VAL A 33 -16.77 -3.23 0.36
C VAL A 33 -17.71 -3.34 -0.83
N ILE A 34 -18.55 -4.38 -0.85
CA ILE A 34 -19.44 -4.71 -1.96
C ILE A 34 -20.88 -4.79 -1.43
N PRO A 35 -21.73 -3.79 -1.72
CA PRO A 35 -23.17 -3.91 -1.53
C PRO A 35 -23.72 -5.00 -2.44
N CYS A 36 -24.55 -5.89 -1.92
CA CYS A 36 -25.17 -6.99 -2.65
C CYS A 36 -26.68 -6.91 -2.45
N HIS A 37 -27.43 -6.83 -3.55
CA HIS A 37 -28.90 -6.90 -3.54
C HIS A 37 -29.38 -7.89 -4.60
N ASN A 38 -29.91 -9.02 -4.16
CA ASN A 38 -30.36 -10.10 -5.04
C ASN A 38 -29.28 -10.61 -6.03
N GLU A 39 -28.10 -10.93 -5.50
CA GLU A 39 -26.91 -11.33 -6.25
C GLU A 39 -26.54 -12.83 -6.11
N GLU A 40 -27.46 -13.68 -5.63
CA GLU A 40 -27.23 -15.12 -5.38
C GLU A 40 -26.50 -15.83 -6.54
N ASP A 41 -26.90 -15.56 -7.79
CA ASP A 41 -26.33 -16.18 -8.98
C ASP A 41 -24.90 -15.72 -9.33
N VAL A 42 -24.48 -14.55 -8.86
CA VAL A 42 -23.24 -13.89 -9.31
C VAL A 42 -22.19 -13.75 -8.22
N ILE A 43 -22.59 -13.76 -6.95
CA ILE A 43 -21.72 -13.48 -5.80
C ILE A 43 -20.52 -14.44 -5.73
N GLU A 44 -20.72 -15.72 -6.04
CA GLU A 44 -19.63 -16.71 -6.08
C GLU A 44 -18.61 -16.38 -7.18
N SER A 45 -19.08 -16.04 -8.38
CA SER A 45 -18.20 -15.72 -9.51
C SER A 45 -17.41 -14.43 -9.28
N THR A 46 -18.04 -13.43 -8.63
CA THR A 46 -17.41 -12.18 -8.22
C THR A 46 -16.30 -12.46 -7.20
N HIS A 47 -16.59 -13.29 -6.19
CA HIS A 47 -15.62 -13.70 -5.18
C HIS A 47 -14.40 -14.37 -5.82
N GLN A 48 -14.60 -15.34 -6.70
CA GLN A 48 -13.52 -16.07 -7.38
C GLN A 48 -12.61 -15.12 -8.17
N ARG A 49 -13.20 -14.16 -8.90
CA ARG A 49 -12.43 -13.18 -9.69
C ARG A 49 -11.62 -12.23 -8.80
N LEU A 50 -12.20 -11.77 -7.69
CA LEU A 50 -11.50 -10.89 -6.75
C LEU A 50 -10.31 -11.61 -6.09
N VAL A 51 -10.51 -12.82 -5.58
CA VAL A 51 -9.44 -13.62 -4.96
C VAL A 51 -8.32 -13.92 -5.96
N ALA A 52 -8.63 -14.09 -7.25
CA ALA A 52 -7.61 -14.26 -8.28
C ALA A 52 -6.82 -12.97 -8.58
N ALA A 53 -7.47 -11.80 -8.53
CA ALA A 53 -6.88 -10.53 -8.93
C ALA A 53 -6.09 -9.82 -7.80
N LEU A 54 -6.63 -9.83 -6.58
CA LEU A 54 -6.12 -9.05 -5.45
C LEU A 54 -4.68 -9.38 -5.01
N PRO A 55 -4.17 -10.62 -5.11
CA PRO A 55 -2.78 -10.91 -4.77
C PRO A 55 -1.74 -10.11 -5.57
N SER A 56 -2.09 -9.70 -6.79
CA SER A 56 -1.20 -8.89 -7.66
C SER A 56 -0.93 -7.48 -7.11
N THR A 57 -1.77 -6.99 -6.19
CA THR A 57 -1.59 -5.68 -5.55
C THR A 57 -0.42 -5.65 -4.56
N GLY A 58 0.05 -6.81 -4.11
CA GLY A 58 1.08 -6.93 -3.08
C GLY A 58 0.64 -6.47 -1.68
N MET A 59 -0.66 -6.19 -1.51
CA MET A 59 -1.30 -5.75 -0.27
C MET A 59 -1.98 -6.94 0.42
N ASP A 60 -2.13 -6.84 1.75
CA ASP A 60 -3.10 -7.67 2.46
C ASP A 60 -4.50 -7.16 2.10
N PHE A 61 -5.51 -8.02 2.08
CA PHE A 61 -6.87 -7.60 1.69
C PHE A 61 -7.97 -8.29 2.47
N GLU A 62 -9.11 -7.61 2.57
CA GLU A 62 -10.38 -8.13 3.09
C GLU A 62 -11.51 -7.81 2.10
N ILE A 63 -12.48 -8.71 1.98
CA ILE A 63 -13.67 -8.53 1.13
C ILE A 63 -14.90 -8.60 2.04
N LEU A 64 -15.68 -7.53 2.06
CA LEU A 64 -16.88 -7.37 2.88
C LEU A 64 -18.09 -7.29 1.95
N TYR A 65 -18.88 -8.37 1.90
CA TYR A 65 -20.17 -8.39 1.23
C TYR A 65 -21.23 -7.88 2.20
N ILE A 66 -21.95 -6.82 1.81
CA ILE A 66 -22.97 -6.19 2.63
C ILE A 66 -24.31 -6.41 1.96
N ASP A 67 -25.15 -7.27 2.52
CA ASP A 67 -26.55 -7.34 2.11
C ASP A 67 -27.29 -6.07 2.59
N ASP A 68 -27.89 -5.35 1.66
CA ASP A 68 -28.63 -4.12 1.91
C ASP A 68 -30.16 -4.27 1.79
N GLY A 69 -30.66 -5.51 1.70
CA GLY A 69 -32.10 -5.81 1.76
C GLY A 69 -32.58 -6.84 0.73
N SER A 70 -31.74 -7.82 0.40
CA SER A 70 -32.06 -8.88 -0.53
C SER A 70 -33.28 -9.69 -0.10
N ARG A 71 -33.97 -10.29 -1.09
CA ARG A 71 -35.17 -11.12 -0.90
C ARG A 71 -34.97 -12.55 -1.40
N ASP A 72 -33.81 -12.85 -1.95
CA ASP A 72 -33.37 -14.17 -2.40
C ASP A 72 -32.30 -14.73 -1.45
N GLY A 73 -31.57 -15.77 -1.85
CA GLY A 73 -30.51 -16.39 -1.05
C GLY A 73 -29.19 -15.60 -1.00
N THR A 74 -29.21 -14.29 -1.28
CA THR A 74 -28.03 -13.44 -1.08
C THR A 74 -27.71 -13.34 0.42
N LEU A 75 -26.73 -14.16 0.85
CA LEU A 75 -26.11 -14.24 2.19
C LEU A 75 -27.04 -14.09 3.41
#